data_AF-A0A1L9TBZ7-F1
#
_entry.id   AF-A0A1L9TBZ7-F1
#
_cell.length_a   1.000
_cell.length_b   1.000
_cell.length_c   1.000
_cell.angle_alpha   90.00
_cell.angle_beta   90.00
_cell.angle_gamma   90.00
#
_symmetry.space_group_name_H-M   'P 1'
#
loop_
_entity.id
_entity.type
_entity.pdbx_description
1 polymer ?
#
loop_
_entity_poly.entity_id
_entity_poly.type
_entity_poly.pdbx_seq_one_letter_code
_entity_poly.pdbx_strand_id
1 'polypeptide(L)'
;MSHNTTQHVSLSIESKLHKGEISIQNLALYSGQPYEKGDRPCLISTENVNKMVIHPGECEDVSFCGSAVYRAGVQGCLDLYNKKARIASIYWNGPCSRRGNQLEVANVNAHYIVMTGPIPSNGILGDVLVTVIAVDEDYASNR
;
A
#
# COMPACT_ATOMS: atom_id res chain seq x y z
N MET A 1 14.48 19.87 -19.21
CA MET A 1 13.24 19.21 -19.66
C MET A 1 12.49 18.77 -18.41
N SER A 2 11.29 19.30 -18.16
CA SER A 2 10.49 18.82 -17.03
C SER A 2 10.03 17.40 -17.35
N HIS A 3 10.63 16.40 -16.71
CA HIS A 3 10.03 15.07 -16.67
C HIS A 3 8.62 15.27 -16.14
N ASN A 4 7.62 14.98 -16.94
CA ASN A 4 6.21 15.13 -16.56
C ASN A 4 5.88 13.97 -15.62
N THR A 5 6.48 13.97 -14.42
CA THR A 5 6.37 12.89 -13.45
C THR A 5 4.90 12.79 -13.07
N THR A 6 4.25 11.68 -13.39
CA THR A 6 2.86 11.46 -13.02
C THR A 6 2.73 11.34 -11.50
N GLN A 7 1.57 11.74 -11.00
CA GLN A 7 1.20 11.46 -9.62
C GLN A 7 1.21 9.93 -9.44
N HIS A 8 1.81 9.45 -8.36
CA HIS A 8 1.93 8.03 -8.08
C HIS A 8 2.02 7.79 -6.57
N VAL A 9 1.73 6.55 -6.18
CA VAL A 9 1.97 6.04 -4.84
C VAL A 9 2.61 4.66 -4.97
N SER A 10 3.56 4.37 -4.09
CA SER A 10 4.05 3.03 -3.88
C SER A 10 3.98 2.71 -2.40
N LEU A 11 3.21 1.68 -2.07
CA LEU A 11 3.11 1.17 -0.72
C LEU A 11 4.17 0.09 -0.56
N SER A 12 5.27 0.40 0.13
CA SER A 12 6.28 -0.58 0.52
C SER A 12 5.79 -1.26 1.80
N ILE A 13 5.14 -2.41 1.65
CA ILE A 13 4.48 -3.10 2.76
C ILE A 13 5.48 -4.07 3.37
N GLU A 14 5.88 -3.78 4.61
CA GLU A 14 6.85 -4.55 5.37
C GLU A 14 6.16 -5.43 6.41
N SER A 15 6.40 -6.74 6.31
CA SER A 15 5.90 -7.74 7.25
C SER A 15 6.88 -7.93 8.42
N LYS A 16 6.49 -7.52 9.62
CA LYS A 16 7.18 -7.87 10.88
C LYS A 16 6.52 -9.04 11.59
N LEU A 17 5.74 -9.85 10.87
CA LEU A 17 5.11 -11.04 11.42
C LEU A 17 6.17 -12.12 11.69
N HIS A 18 6.07 -12.83 12.81
CA HIS A 18 6.88 -14.03 13.06
C HIS A 18 6.43 -15.24 12.24
N LYS A 19 5.13 -15.31 11.94
CA LYS A 19 4.50 -16.41 11.20
C LYS A 19 3.31 -15.91 10.38
N GLY A 20 3.01 -16.63 9.32
CA GLY A 20 1.92 -16.30 8.40
C GLY A 20 2.28 -15.16 7.45
N GLU A 21 1.60 -15.13 6.32
CA GLU A 21 1.85 -14.19 5.23
C GLU A 21 0.78 -13.10 5.20
N ILE A 22 1.14 -11.95 4.63
CA ILE A 22 0.19 -10.88 4.34
C ILE A 22 -0.20 -11.02 2.87
N SER A 23 -1.49 -11.21 2.63
CA SER A 23 -2.08 -11.21 1.28
C SER A 23 -2.81 -9.91 1.02
N ILE A 24 -2.76 -9.44 -0.22
CA ILE A 24 -3.51 -8.27 -0.68
C ILE A 24 -4.84 -8.71 -1.24
N GLN A 25 -5.93 -8.11 -0.77
CA GLN A 25 -7.28 -8.42 -1.24
C GLN A 25 -8.10 -7.14 -1.42
N ASN A 26 -9.25 -7.28 -2.10
CA ASN A 26 -10.24 -6.21 -2.28
C ASN A 26 -9.67 -4.91 -2.87
N LEU A 27 -8.67 -5.00 -3.76
CA LEU A 27 -8.17 -3.83 -4.48
C LEU A 27 -9.31 -3.17 -5.27
N ALA A 28 -9.56 -1.90 -4.97
CA ALA A 28 -10.46 -1.04 -5.71
C ALA A 28 -9.73 0.23 -6.14
N LEU A 29 -9.77 0.54 -7.43
CA LEU A 29 -9.17 1.74 -8.01
C LEU A 29 -10.27 2.66 -8.54
N TYR A 30 -10.28 3.89 -8.06
CA TYR A 30 -11.10 4.97 -8.61
C TYR A 30 -10.33 5.76 -9.67
N SER A 31 -9.01 5.82 -9.55
CA SER A 31 -8.11 6.44 -10.53
C SER A 31 -6.70 5.86 -10.45
N GLY A 32 -6.02 5.82 -11.58
CA GLY A 32 -4.67 5.28 -11.73
C GLY A 32 -4.64 3.81 -12.16
N GLN A 33 -3.43 3.31 -12.40
CA GLN A 33 -3.18 1.95 -12.87
C GLN A 33 -2.04 1.33 -12.05
N PRO A 34 -2.12 0.03 -11.71
CA PRO A 34 -1.04 -0.64 -11.04
C PRO A 34 0.14 -0.84 -11.99
N TYR A 35 1.35 -0.76 -11.44
CA TYR A 35 2.58 -0.99 -12.18
C TYR A 35 3.63 -1.63 -11.28
N GLU A 36 4.56 -2.35 -11.90
CA GLU A 36 5.75 -2.89 -11.23
C GLU A 36 6.91 -1.90 -11.39
N LYS A 37 7.61 -1.63 -10.29
CA LYS A 37 8.82 -0.81 -10.28
C LYS A 37 10.00 -1.58 -10.86
N GLY A 38 10.95 -0.87 -11.43
CA GLY A 38 12.20 -1.42 -11.94
C GLY A 38 12.84 -0.49 -12.96
N ASP A 39 13.92 -0.95 -13.59
CA ASP A 39 14.61 -0.20 -14.65
C ASP A 39 13.67 0.14 -15.82
N ARG A 40 12.66 -0.71 -16.03
CA ARG A 40 11.60 -0.51 -17.02
C ARG A 40 10.24 -0.72 -16.35
N PRO A 41 9.63 0.34 -15.80
CA PRO A 41 8.31 0.22 -15.18
C PRO A 41 7.28 -0.29 -16.18
N CYS A 42 6.48 -1.27 -15.77
CA CYS A 42 5.47 -1.89 -16.62
C CYS A 42 4.12 -1.91 -15.92
N LEU A 43 3.04 -1.67 -16.68
CA LEU A 43 1.69 -1.79 -16.14
C LEU A 43 1.37 -3.27 -15.88
N ILE A 44 0.71 -3.53 -14.76
CA ILE A 44 0.22 -4.86 -14.39
C ILE A 44 -1.30 -4.82 -14.22
N SER A 45 -1.93 -5.98 -14.11
CA SER A 45 -3.37 -6.07 -13.83
C SER A 45 -3.66 -5.94 -12.34
N THR A 46 -4.88 -5.53 -11.99
CA THR A 46 -5.37 -5.57 -10.60
C THR A 46 -5.41 -7.00 -10.05
N GLU A 47 -5.63 -7.99 -10.92
CA GLU A 47 -5.56 -9.41 -10.56
C GLU A 47 -4.17 -9.85 -10.13
N ASN A 48 -3.12 -9.32 -10.76
CA ASN A 48 -1.75 -9.60 -10.35
C ASN A 48 -1.47 -9.01 -8.96
N VAL A 49 -1.96 -7.80 -8.68
CA VAL A 49 -1.84 -7.18 -7.35
C VAL A 49 -2.58 -8.00 -6.29
N ASN A 50 -3.80 -8.45 -6.55
CA ASN A 50 -4.56 -9.28 -5.61
C ASN A 50 -3.96 -10.69 -5.38
N LYS A 51 -2.96 -11.09 -6.18
CA LYS A 51 -2.21 -12.35 -5.98
C LYS A 51 -0.90 -12.15 -5.22
N MET A 52 -0.54 -10.91 -4.90
CA MET A 52 0.68 -10.61 -4.15
C MET A 52 0.55 -11.11 -2.71
N VAL A 53 1.66 -11.67 -2.25
CA VAL A 53 1.83 -12.22 -0.92
C VAL A 53 3.17 -11.72 -0.39
N ILE A 54 3.21 -11.35 0.89
CA ILE A 54 4.39 -10.84 1.58
C ILE A 54 4.70 -11.81 2.71
N HIS A 55 5.84 -12.50 2.64
CA HIS A 55 6.20 -13.47 3.65
C HIS A 55 6.75 -12.79 4.93
N PRO A 56 6.80 -13.51 6.06
CA PRO A 56 7.45 -13.03 7.28
C PRO A 56 8.84 -12.41 7.04
N GLY A 57 9.05 -11.19 7.50
CA GLY A 57 10.33 -10.49 7.40
C GLY A 57 10.62 -9.85 6.04
N GLU A 58 9.74 -10.01 5.05
CA GLU A 58 9.88 -9.43 3.72
C GLU A 58 9.19 -8.07 3.59
N CYS A 59 9.52 -7.37 2.50
CA CYS A 59 8.92 -6.11 2.12
C CYS A 59 8.64 -6.13 0.61
N GLU A 60 7.40 -5.85 0.21
CA GLU A 60 7.00 -5.80 -1.20
C GLU A 60 6.39 -4.45 -1.56
N ASP A 61 6.62 -4.02 -2.80
CA ASP A 61 6.10 -2.76 -3.32
C ASP A 61 4.80 -2.95 -4.11
N VAL A 62 3.76 -2.23 -3.71
CA VAL A 62 2.48 -2.17 -4.42
C VAL A 62 2.30 -0.77 -4.98
N SER A 63 2.45 -0.62 -6.29
CA SER A 63 2.60 0.70 -6.90
C SER A 63 1.47 1.02 -7.88
N PHE A 64 1.03 2.28 -7.85
CA PHE A 64 -0.01 2.82 -8.72
C PHE A 64 0.42 4.17 -9.28
N CYS A 65 0.17 4.38 -10.57
CA CYS A 65 0.46 5.66 -11.23
C CYS A 65 -0.79 6.24 -11.88
N GLY A 66 -0.88 7.57 -11.86
CA GLY A 66 -1.87 8.31 -12.61
C GLY A 66 -1.45 8.52 -14.06
N SER A 67 -2.22 9.31 -14.79
CA SER A 67 -1.93 9.62 -16.19
C SER A 67 -1.80 11.13 -16.38
N ALA A 68 -0.64 11.59 -16.84
CA ALA A 68 -0.44 12.98 -17.22
C ALA A 68 -1.27 13.35 -18.45
N VAL A 69 -1.43 12.41 -19.38
CA VAL A 69 -2.21 12.59 -20.62
C VAL A 69 -3.68 12.84 -20.27
N TYR A 70 -4.24 12.07 -19.34
CA TYR A 70 -5.63 12.17 -18.92
C TYR A 70 -5.84 13.08 -17.69
N ARG A 71 -4.80 13.76 -17.22
CA ARG A 71 -4.82 14.57 -15.99
C ARG A 71 -5.43 13.84 -14.80
N ALA A 72 -5.10 12.56 -14.66
CA ALA A 72 -5.60 11.68 -13.62
C ALA A 72 -4.56 11.51 -12.50
N GLY A 73 -5.04 11.53 -11.26
CA GLY A 73 -4.25 11.24 -10.07
C GLY A 73 -4.20 9.73 -9.79
N VAL A 74 -3.98 9.37 -8.53
CA VAL A 74 -4.12 8.01 -8.01
C VAL A 74 -5.10 8.01 -6.86
N GLN A 75 -6.07 7.12 -6.90
CA GLN A 75 -7.04 6.99 -5.81
C GLN A 75 -7.54 5.56 -5.75
N GLY A 76 -7.52 4.98 -4.56
CA GLY A 76 -7.95 3.61 -4.37
C GLY A 76 -7.86 3.17 -2.93
N CYS A 77 -8.18 1.90 -2.75
CA CYS A 77 -8.00 1.19 -1.49
C CYS A 77 -7.67 -0.28 -1.73
N LEU A 78 -7.07 -0.89 -0.71
CA LEU A 78 -6.88 -2.33 -0.63
C LEU A 78 -6.99 -2.78 0.83
N ASP A 79 -7.20 -4.07 1.03
CA ASP A 79 -7.14 -4.68 2.34
C ASP A 79 -5.90 -5.58 2.46
N LEU A 80 -5.30 -5.55 3.64
CA LEU A 80 -4.29 -6.52 4.05
C LEU A 80 -4.94 -7.64 4.85
N TYR A 81 -4.59 -8.88 4.54
CA TYR A 81 -5.14 -10.07 5.19
C TYR A 81 -4.06 -11.04 5.64
N ASN A 82 -4.23 -11.62 6.83
CA ASN A 82 -3.54 -12.84 7.22
C ASN A 82 -4.54 -14.00 7.15
N LYS A 83 -4.37 -14.90 6.17
CA LYS A 83 -5.34 -15.95 5.83
C LYS A 83 -6.75 -15.37 5.58
N LYS A 84 -7.69 -15.58 6.51
CA LYS A 84 -9.08 -15.11 6.42
C LYS A 84 -9.36 -13.88 7.29
N ALA A 85 -8.42 -13.48 8.15
CA ALA A 85 -8.57 -12.34 9.03
C ALA A 85 -8.04 -11.09 8.32
N ARG A 86 -8.89 -10.06 8.21
CA ARG A 86 -8.43 -8.74 7.77
C ARG A 86 -7.50 -8.17 8.85
N ILE A 87 -6.37 -7.64 8.42
CA ILE A 87 -5.41 -6.90 9.23
C ILE A 87 -5.84 -5.43 9.27
N ALA A 88 -5.99 -4.80 8.10
CA ALA A 88 -6.39 -3.40 7.96
C ALA A 88 -6.84 -3.09 6.53
N SER A 89 -7.49 -1.94 6.36
CA SER A 89 -7.79 -1.33 5.07
C SER A 89 -6.88 -0.12 4.87
N ILE A 90 -6.27 0.01 3.69
CA ILE A 90 -5.41 1.14 3.32
C ILE A 90 -6.10 1.92 2.21
N TYR A 91 -6.27 3.22 2.44
CA TYR A 91 -6.86 4.16 1.48
C TYR A 91 -5.82 5.21 1.09
N TRP A 92 -5.79 5.57 -0.20
CA TRP A 92 -4.93 6.65 -0.68
C TRP A 92 -5.68 7.55 -1.66
N ASN A 93 -5.25 8.81 -1.68
CA ASN A 93 -5.64 9.78 -2.68
C ASN A 93 -4.48 10.73 -2.95
N GLY A 94 -3.90 10.62 -4.14
CA GLY A 94 -2.99 11.59 -4.72
C GLY A 94 -3.67 12.29 -5.89
N PRO A 95 -4.22 13.50 -5.72
CA PRO A 95 -4.89 14.21 -6.80
C PRO A 95 -3.92 14.62 -7.92
N CYS A 96 -4.44 14.79 -9.14
CA CYS A 96 -3.64 15.28 -10.28
C CYS A 96 -3.14 16.72 -10.08
N SER A 97 -3.84 17.51 -9.26
CA SER A 97 -3.44 18.87 -8.84
C SER A 97 -2.22 18.86 -7.93
N ARG A 98 -1.83 17.70 -7.38
CA ARG A 98 -0.70 17.51 -6.45
C ARG A 98 -0.82 18.36 -5.19
N ARG A 99 -2.04 18.54 -4.70
CA ARG A 99 -2.35 19.20 -3.44
C ARG A 99 -3.39 18.39 -2.69
N GLY A 100 -3.23 18.29 -1.38
CA GLY A 100 -4.18 17.53 -0.54
C GLY A 100 -4.02 16.03 -0.74
N ASN A 101 -2.77 15.56 -0.78
CA ASN A 101 -2.49 14.12 -0.72
C ASN A 101 -3.02 13.55 0.62
N GLN A 102 -3.55 12.34 0.57
CA GLN A 102 -4.11 11.64 1.72
C GLN A 102 -3.69 10.17 1.71
N LEU A 103 -3.47 9.65 2.90
CA LEU A 103 -3.27 8.24 3.19
C LEU A 103 -3.95 7.96 4.53
N GLU A 104 -4.75 6.91 4.58
CA GLU A 104 -5.46 6.50 5.78
C GLU A 104 -5.36 4.99 5.96
N VAL A 105 -5.12 4.57 7.19
CA VAL A 105 -5.25 3.17 7.61
C VAL A 105 -6.48 3.08 8.51
N ALA A 106 -7.41 2.22 8.15
CA ALA A 106 -8.67 2.03 8.84
C ALA A 106 -8.94 0.55 9.11
N ASN A 107 -9.97 0.26 9.90
CA ASN A 107 -10.43 -1.11 10.19
C ASN A 107 -9.33 -2.05 10.71
N VAL A 108 -8.40 -1.50 11.49
CA VAL A 108 -7.26 -2.25 12.03
C VAL A 108 -7.77 -3.29 13.03
N ASN A 109 -7.39 -4.53 12.80
CA ASN A 109 -7.68 -5.64 13.70
C ASN A 109 -6.81 -5.51 14.95
N ALA A 110 -7.42 -5.71 16.13
CA ALA A 110 -6.78 -5.53 17.43
C ALA A 110 -5.54 -6.40 17.65
N HIS A 111 -5.39 -7.50 16.90
CA HIS A 111 -4.20 -8.36 16.95
C HIS A 111 -3.01 -7.83 16.13
N TYR A 112 -3.14 -6.64 15.54
CA TYR A 112 -2.11 -6.05 14.69
C TYR A 112 -1.93 -4.56 14.99
N ILE A 113 -0.70 -4.11 14.79
CA ILE A 113 -0.36 -2.69 14.67
C ILE A 113 0.04 -2.47 13.22
N VAL A 114 -0.56 -1.44 12.60
CA VAL A 114 -0.22 -1.00 11.25
C VAL A 114 0.23 0.45 11.32
N MET A 115 1.46 0.71 10.90
CA MET A 115 2.07 2.03 10.91
C MET A 115 2.39 2.46 9.49
N THR A 116 2.22 3.75 9.19
CA THR A 116 2.61 4.33 7.90
C THR A 116 3.72 5.35 8.08
N GLY A 117 4.62 5.40 7.11
CA GLY A 117 5.55 6.52 6.95
C GLY A 117 4.82 7.84 6.70
N PRO A 118 5.50 8.99 6.90
CA PRO A 118 4.92 10.29 6.63
C PRO A 118 4.67 10.47 5.12
N ILE A 119 3.61 11.20 4.78
CA ILE A 119 3.29 11.57 3.39
C ILE A 119 3.44 13.08 3.18
N PRO A 120 3.82 13.54 1.97
CA PRO A 120 3.86 14.95 1.66
C PRO A 120 2.46 15.48 1.38
N SER A 121 2.07 16.61 2.01
CA SER A 121 0.75 17.23 1.78
C SER A 121 0.58 17.81 0.37
N ASN A 122 1.68 18.20 -0.27
CA ASN A 122 1.75 18.73 -1.63
C ASN A 122 2.84 18.00 -2.43
N GLY A 123 2.67 17.96 -3.75
CA GLY A 123 3.54 17.22 -4.65
C GLY A 123 3.03 15.81 -4.90
N ILE A 124 3.95 14.92 -5.25
CA ILE A 124 3.65 13.53 -5.53
C ILE A 124 3.50 12.78 -4.20
N LEU A 125 2.53 11.89 -4.10
CA LEU A 125 2.29 11.09 -2.89
C LEU A 125 3.50 10.17 -2.59
N GLY A 126 4.03 9.52 -3.63
CA GLY A 126 5.36 8.92 -3.62
C GLY A 126 5.43 7.58 -2.90
N ASP A 127 6.62 7.25 -2.41
CA ASP A 127 6.87 6.00 -1.69
C ASP A 127 6.47 6.13 -0.22
N VAL A 128 5.69 5.17 0.26
CA VAL A 128 5.16 5.13 1.62
C VAL A 128 5.46 3.76 2.22
N LEU A 129 6.22 3.74 3.31
CA LEU A 129 6.40 2.54 4.11
C LEU A 129 5.11 2.22 4.87
N VAL A 130 4.67 0.96 4.81
CA VAL A 130 3.58 0.44 5.63
C VAL A 130 4.10 -0.76 6.41
N THR A 131 4.31 -0.59 7.71
CA THR A 131 4.83 -1.67 8.57
C THR A 131 3.67 -2.36 9.30
N VAL A 132 3.61 -3.69 9.19
CA VAL A 132 2.61 -4.53 9.85
C VAL A 132 3.28 -5.39 10.92
N ILE A 133 2.84 -5.25 12.17
CA ILE A 133 3.36 -5.95 13.33
C ILE A 133 2.22 -6.75 13.97
N ALA A 134 2.46 -8.01 14.33
CA ALA A 134 1.53 -8.77 15.15
C ALA A 134 1.63 -8.34 16.61
N VAL A 135 0.49 -8.18 17.26
CA VAL A 135 0.38 -8.01 18.71
C VAL A 135 0.07 -9.38 19.28
N ASP A 136 1.08 -10.23 19.47
CA ASP A 136 0.90 -11.55 20.10
C ASP A 136 0.94 -11.44 21.63
N GLU A 137 0.13 -12.29 22.28
CA GLU A 137 -0.03 -12.52 23.73
C GLU A 137 1.23 -13.12 24.42
N ASP A 138 2.44 -12.76 24.00
CA ASP A 138 3.70 -13.29 24.55
C ASP A 138 4.00 -12.85 26.00
N TYR A 139 3.01 -12.30 26.71
CA TYR A 139 3.04 -12.07 28.15
C TYR A 139 2.41 -13.19 28.99
N ALA A 140 1.69 -14.15 28.39
CA ALA A 140 0.96 -15.18 29.13
C ALA A 140 1.70 -16.52 29.27
N SER A 141 2.78 -16.76 28.51
CA SER A 141 3.52 -18.04 28.48
C SER A 141 4.78 -18.07 29.35
N ASN A 142 5.04 -17.02 30.15
CA ASN A 142 6.14 -16.97 31.11
C ASN A 142 5.66 -16.90 32.58
N ARG A 143 4.52 -17.52 32.91
CA ARG A 143 4.09 -17.76 34.29
C ARG A 143 3.66 -19.20 34.52
#